data_AF-A0A8X6WH52-F1
#
_entry.id   AF-A0A8X6WH52-F1
#
_cell.length_a   1.000
_cell.length_b   1.000
_cell.length_c   1.000
_cell.angle_alpha   90.00
_cell.angle_beta   90.00
_cell.angle_gamma   90.00
#
_symmetry.space_group_name_H-M   'P 1'
#
loop_
_entity.id
_entity.type
_entity.pdbx_description
1 polymer ?
#
loop_
_entity_poly.entity_id
_entity_poly.type
_entity_poly.pdbx_seq_one_letter_code
_entity_poly.pdbx_strand_id
1 'polypeptide(L)'
;MDKEANFPIAASVLRNNLYMDDVLCGASTLEEAIVLRLQIKGILKSAGMELHKLCANHEKLSSDPEQNYNFTTLIETKTDVLSNIAKIFDPVGLMAPVISKAKIFLQRLWRSKMEWNDLLPAEEYREWHQFLVSLENINNIEVPRHILVAFPEAIEIHGFADVHQSVLWCSSLLKI
;
A
#
# COMPACT_ATOMS: atom_id res chain seq x y z
N MET A 1 30.24 -4.90 -5.20
CA MET A 1 30.53 -3.52 -5.58
C MET A 1 30.24 -3.23 -7.06
N ASP A 2 29.88 -4.23 -7.88
CA ASP A 2 29.77 -4.03 -9.35
C ASP A 2 28.35 -3.71 -9.86
N LYS A 3 27.35 -3.69 -8.98
CA LYS A 3 25.93 -3.52 -9.35
C LYS A 3 25.51 -2.06 -9.51
N GLU A 4 26.15 -1.14 -8.78
CA GLU A 4 25.80 0.29 -8.83
C GLU A 4 26.21 0.95 -10.15
N ALA A 5 27.31 0.49 -10.76
CA ALA A 5 27.75 0.99 -12.06
C ALA A 5 26.75 0.72 -13.18
N ASN A 6 26.00 -0.40 -13.08
CA ASN A 6 25.01 -0.81 -14.08
C ASN A 6 23.62 -0.19 -13.85
N PHE A 7 23.33 0.25 -12.62
CA PHE A 7 22.03 0.79 -12.22
C PHE A 7 22.18 2.08 -11.38
N PRO A 8 22.77 3.16 -11.94
CA PRO A 8 23.14 4.34 -11.17
C PRO A 8 21.94 5.09 -10.59
N ILE A 9 20.81 5.12 -11.31
CA ILE A 9 19.59 5.80 -10.85
C ILE A 9 18.98 5.00 -9.70
N ALA A 10 18.84 3.69 -9.86
CA ALA A 10 18.29 2.84 -8.79
C ALA A 10 19.20 2.79 -7.56
N ALA A 11 20.52 2.79 -7.73
CA ALA A 11 21.46 2.85 -6.61
C ALA A 11 21.31 4.15 -5.80
N SER A 12 21.16 5.29 -6.48
CA SER A 12 20.87 6.57 -5.83
C SER A 12 19.53 6.55 -5.09
N VAL A 13 18.50 6.00 -5.72
CA VAL A 13 17.15 5.93 -5.14
C VAL A 13 17.09 5.00 -3.95
N LEU A 14 17.68 3.80 -4.02
CA LEU A 14 17.70 2.86 -2.90
C LEU A 14 18.47 3.43 -1.70
N ARG A 15 19.54 4.20 -1.92
CA ARG A 15 20.26 4.83 -0.81
C ARG A 15 19.45 5.91 -0.09
N ASN A 16 18.69 6.71 -0.85
CA ASN A 16 18.11 7.95 -0.33
C ASN A 16 16.60 7.87 -0.07
N ASN A 17 15.91 6.89 -0.67
CA ASN A 17 14.45 6.80 -0.68
C ASN A 17 13.94 5.42 -0.22
N LEU A 18 14.74 4.71 0.59
CA LEU A 18 14.26 3.56 1.34
C LEU A 18 13.66 4.02 2.67
N TYR A 19 12.42 3.60 2.92
CA TYR A 19 11.79 3.68 4.23
C TYR A 19 11.44 2.26 4.67
N MET A 20 12.21 1.71 5.60
CA MET A 20 12.10 0.31 6.02
C MET A 20 12.16 -0.62 4.80
N ASP A 21 11.08 -1.36 4.53
CA ASP A 21 10.99 -2.31 3.41
C ASP A 21 10.45 -1.68 2.10
N ASP A 22 10.05 -0.40 2.13
CA ASP A 22 9.44 0.30 1.01
C ASP A 22 10.42 1.24 0.29
N VAL A 23 10.37 1.24 -1.04
CA VAL A 23 11.07 2.22 -1.89
C VAL A 23 10.06 3.26 -2.37
N LEU A 24 10.21 4.51 -1.91
CA LEU A 24 9.30 5.60 -2.23
C LEU A 24 9.96 6.59 -3.18
N CYS A 25 9.72 6.46 -4.48
CA CYS A 25 10.36 7.30 -5.49
C CYS A 25 9.37 7.87 -6.52
N GLY A 26 9.68 9.05 -7.04
CA GLY A 26 8.94 9.71 -8.11
C GLY A 26 9.85 10.18 -9.23
N ALA A 27 9.25 10.51 -10.37
CA ALA A 27 9.93 11.11 -11.51
C ALA A 27 9.07 12.23 -12.11
N SER A 28 9.68 13.16 -12.83
CA SER A 28 8.99 14.31 -13.43
C SER A 28 8.31 13.96 -14.75
N THR A 29 8.74 12.88 -15.42
CA THR A 29 8.14 12.38 -16.66
C THR A 29 7.84 10.88 -16.58
N LEU A 30 6.96 10.41 -17.46
CA LEU A 30 6.60 8.99 -17.54
C LEU A 30 7.79 8.13 -18.00
N GLU A 31 8.58 8.65 -18.95
CA GLU A 31 9.76 7.99 -19.50
C GLU A 31 10.82 7.77 -18.41
N GLU A 32 11.10 8.81 -17.61
CA GLU A 32 11.98 8.71 -16.45
C GLU A 32 11.47 7.68 -15.43
N ALA A 33 10.16 7.68 -15.15
CA ALA A 33 9.55 6.73 -14.23
C ALA A 33 9.69 5.28 -14.71
N ILE A 34 9.54 5.03 -16.02
CA ILE A 34 9.72 3.70 -16.62
C ILE A 34 11.18 3.27 -16.48
N VAL A 35 12.13 4.14 -16.82
CA VAL A 35 13.57 3.85 -16.68
C VAL A 35 13.94 3.54 -15.23
N LEU A 36 13.44 4.35 -14.29
CA LEU A 36 13.66 4.16 -12.86
C LEU A 36 13.11 2.80 -12.39
N ARG A 37 11.88 2.45 -12.76
CA ARG A 37 11.25 1.15 -12.45
C ARG A 37 12.11 -0.01 -12.95
N LEU A 38 12.58 0.06 -14.20
CA LEU A 38 13.40 -1.00 -14.80
C LEU A 38 14.75 -1.16 -14.08
N GLN A 39 15.41 -0.06 -13.72
CA GLN A 39 16.67 -0.13 -12.96
C GLN A 39 16.46 -0.68 -11.55
N ILE A 40 15.39 -0.30 -10.84
CA ILE A 40 15.07 -0.82 -9.50
C ILE A 40 14.79 -2.33 -9.58
N LYS A 41 13.99 -2.77 -10.54
CA LYS A 41 13.76 -4.22 -10.75
C LYS A 41 15.06 -4.95 -11.04
N GLY A 42 15.91 -4.40 -11.90
CA GLY A 42 17.18 -5.02 -12.28
C GLY A 42 18.14 -5.16 -11.09
N ILE A 43 18.31 -4.10 -10.30
CA ILE A 43 19.22 -4.13 -9.16
C ILE A 43 18.71 -5.07 -8.05
N LEU A 44 17.43 -5.05 -7.72
CA LEU A 44 16.82 -5.94 -6.72
C LEU A 44 16.90 -7.40 -7.16
N LYS A 45 16.52 -7.71 -8.41
CA LYS A 45 16.63 -9.06 -8.98
C LYS A 45 18.07 -9.56 -8.96
N SER A 46 19.02 -8.70 -9.31
CA SER A 46 20.45 -9.06 -9.23
C SER A 46 20.90 -9.38 -7.80
N ALA A 47 20.28 -8.74 -6.80
CA ALA A 47 20.52 -8.96 -5.38
C ALA A 47 19.74 -10.15 -4.79
N GLY A 48 18.98 -10.88 -5.61
CA GLY A 48 18.15 -12.00 -5.15
C GLY A 48 16.89 -11.54 -4.40
N MET A 49 16.51 -10.26 -4.52
CA MET A 49 15.30 -9.70 -3.94
C MET A 49 14.25 -9.57 -5.04
N GLU A 50 13.07 -10.13 -4.83
CA GLU A 50 11.93 -9.95 -5.73
C GLU A 50 11.04 -8.81 -5.23
N LEU A 51 10.69 -7.90 -6.14
CA LEU A 51 9.80 -6.81 -5.83
C LEU A 51 8.35 -7.35 -5.77
N HIS A 52 7.86 -7.60 -4.55
CA HIS A 52 6.54 -8.21 -4.33
C HIS A 52 5.36 -7.30 -4.72
N LYS A 53 5.55 -5.98 -4.67
CA LYS A 53 4.49 -5.01 -4.98
C LYS A 53 5.03 -3.72 -5.58
N LEU A 54 4.44 -3.30 -6.69
CA LEU A 54 4.70 -2.00 -7.30
C LEU A 54 3.38 -1.26 -7.49
N CYS A 55 3.31 -0.05 -6.95
CA CYS A 55 2.15 0.82 -7.10
C CYS A 55 2.59 2.13 -7.75
N ALA A 56 1.92 2.53 -8.83
CA ALA A 56 2.20 3.77 -9.53
C ALA A 56 0.90 4.48 -9.94
N ASN A 57 0.99 5.80 -10.06
CA ASN A 57 -0.12 6.67 -10.48
C ASN A 57 -0.46 6.58 -11.97
N HIS A 58 0.32 5.85 -12.77
CA HIS A 58 0.10 5.68 -14.21
C HIS A 58 0.00 4.19 -14.55
N GLU A 59 -1.04 3.77 -15.27
CA GLU A 59 -1.31 2.34 -15.58
C GLU A 59 -0.13 1.62 -16.24
N LYS A 60 0.55 2.29 -17.19
CA LYS A 60 1.77 1.81 -17.85
C LYS A 60 2.94 1.48 -16.90
N LEU A 61 2.93 2.03 -15.68
CA LEU A 61 3.91 1.73 -14.63
C LEU A 61 3.44 0.61 -13.71
N SER A 62 2.12 0.42 -13.56
CA SER A 62 1.52 -0.63 -12.72
C SER A 62 1.29 -1.94 -13.47
N SER A 63 1.42 -1.96 -14.79
CA SER A 63 1.33 -3.18 -15.60
C SER A 63 2.57 -4.07 -15.38
N ASP A 64 2.51 -4.92 -14.37
CA ASP A 64 3.15 -6.24 -14.41
C ASP A 64 2.09 -7.28 -14.75
N PRO A 65 2.25 -8.07 -15.83
CA PRO A 65 1.27 -9.09 -16.21
C PRO A 65 1.11 -10.23 -15.19
N GLU A 66 1.98 -10.33 -14.18
CA GLU A 66 1.94 -11.36 -13.12
C GLU A 66 1.26 -10.91 -11.82
N GLN A 67 0.88 -9.64 -11.68
CA GLN A 67 0.30 -9.10 -10.44
C GLN A 67 -1.20 -8.87 -10.58
N ASN A 68 -1.97 -9.95 -10.56
CA ASN A 68 -3.43 -9.87 -10.52
C ASN A 68 -3.90 -9.63 -9.07
N TYR A 69 -3.93 -8.35 -8.65
CA TYR A 69 -4.35 -7.93 -7.31
C TYR A 69 -5.86 -8.03 -7.05
N ASN A 70 -6.58 -8.77 -7.88
CA ASN A 70 -8.01 -8.97 -7.66
C ASN A 70 -8.24 -9.59 -6.28
N PHE A 71 -9.10 -8.93 -5.51
CA PHE A 71 -9.67 -9.55 -4.32
C PHE A 71 -10.40 -10.81 -4.78
N THR A 72 -10.07 -11.95 -4.18
CA THR A 72 -10.78 -13.19 -4.50
C THR A 72 -12.21 -13.00 -4.03
N THR A 73 -13.21 -13.08 -4.90
CA THR A 73 -14.61 -12.85 -4.53
C THR A 73 -15.23 -14.04 -3.80
N LEU A 74 -14.66 -15.24 -3.96
CA LEU A 74 -14.85 -16.38 -3.05
C LEU A 74 -13.90 -16.20 -1.87
N ILE A 75 -14.38 -15.57 -0.80
CA ILE A 75 -13.68 -15.54 0.49
C ILE A 75 -14.48 -16.38 1.44
N GLU A 76 -13.90 -17.51 1.79
CA GLU A 76 -14.60 -18.49 2.59
C GLU A 76 -13.97 -18.62 3.97
N THR A 77 -12.68 -18.30 4.13
CA THR A 77 -11.95 -18.56 5.37
C THR A 77 -11.31 -17.34 6.01
N LYS A 78 -10.92 -17.50 7.29
CA LYS A 78 -10.10 -16.52 8.03
C LYS A 78 -8.75 -16.24 7.36
N THR A 79 -8.14 -17.24 6.72
CA THR A 79 -6.90 -17.07 5.95
C THR A 79 -7.13 -16.19 4.72
N ASP A 80 -8.26 -16.37 4.03
CA ASP A 80 -8.60 -15.55 2.86
C ASP A 80 -8.82 -14.09 3.25
N VAL A 81 -9.47 -13.84 4.39
CA VAL A 81 -9.63 -12.48 4.94
C VAL A 81 -8.27 -11.83 5.18
N LEU A 82 -7.35 -12.52 5.87
CA LEU A 82 -6.01 -12.01 6.14
C LEU A 82 -5.24 -11.72 4.83
N SER A 83 -5.29 -12.66 3.87
CA SER A 83 -4.64 -12.51 2.57
C SER A 83 -5.15 -11.28 1.82
N ASN A 84 -6.46 -11.06 1.83
CA ASN A 84 -7.05 -9.88 1.21
C ASN A 84 -6.70 -8.58 1.94
N ILE A 85 -6.65 -8.56 3.28
CA ILE A 85 -6.17 -7.39 4.03
C ILE A 85 -4.73 -7.04 3.64
N ALA A 86 -3.86 -8.04 3.50
CA ALA A 86 -2.46 -7.83 3.10
C ALA A 86 -2.32 -7.27 1.67
N LYS A 87 -3.31 -7.49 0.79
CA LYS A 87 -3.36 -6.87 -0.54
C LYS A 87 -3.69 -5.37 -0.49
N ILE A 88 -4.29 -4.86 0.58
CA ILE A 88 -4.57 -3.43 0.74
C ILE A 88 -3.26 -2.73 1.14
N PHE A 89 -2.57 -2.15 0.16
CA PHE A 89 -1.31 -1.43 0.37
C PHE A 89 -1.57 0.06 0.46
N ASP A 90 -1.01 0.69 1.49
CA ASP A 90 -1.22 2.10 1.81
C ASP A 90 0.10 2.80 2.08
N PRO A 91 0.89 3.08 1.04
CA PRO A 91 2.24 3.64 1.19
C PRO A 91 2.24 5.06 1.78
N VAL A 92 1.08 5.74 1.77
CA VAL A 92 0.95 7.15 2.18
C VAL A 92 -0.02 7.35 3.35
N GLY A 93 -0.59 6.27 3.91
CA GLY A 93 -1.52 6.34 5.04
C GLY A 93 -2.94 6.83 4.71
N LEU A 94 -3.28 7.04 3.43
CA LEU A 94 -4.59 7.57 3.01
C LEU A 94 -5.71 6.54 3.16
N MET A 95 -5.36 5.25 3.07
CA MET A 95 -6.28 4.13 3.19
C MET A 95 -6.40 3.61 4.63
N ALA A 96 -5.73 4.24 5.60
CA ALA A 96 -5.82 3.88 7.00
C ALA A 96 -7.29 3.66 7.45
N PRO A 97 -8.28 4.55 7.11
CA PRO A 97 -9.70 4.39 7.44
C PRO A 97 -10.25 3.01 7.08
N VAL A 98 -9.87 2.55 5.90
CA VAL A 98 -10.31 1.30 5.29
C VAL A 98 -9.57 0.11 5.89
N ILE A 99 -8.23 0.20 6.01
CA ILE A 99 -7.40 -0.86 6.60
C ILE A 99 -7.84 -1.14 8.03
N SER A 100 -8.15 -0.12 8.82
CA SER A 100 -8.53 -0.33 10.21
C SER A 100 -9.90 -0.98 10.34
N LYS A 101 -10.89 -0.65 9.50
CA LYS A 101 -12.16 -1.40 9.45
C LYS A 101 -11.90 -2.87 9.18
N ALA A 102 -11.03 -3.17 8.22
CA ALA A 102 -10.65 -4.54 7.90
C ALA A 102 -9.92 -5.25 9.06
N LYS A 103 -9.00 -4.54 9.75
CA LYS A 103 -8.28 -5.07 10.92
C LYS A 103 -9.21 -5.30 12.12
N ILE A 104 -10.19 -4.44 12.36
CA ILE A 104 -11.21 -4.65 13.40
C ILE A 104 -12.00 -5.91 13.10
N PHE A 105 -12.40 -6.12 11.85
CA PHE A 105 -13.08 -7.35 11.42
C PHE A 105 -12.20 -8.59 11.66
N LEU A 106 -10.93 -8.55 11.24
CA LEU A 106 -9.97 -9.64 11.49
C LEU A 106 -9.81 -9.93 12.99
N GLN A 107 -9.73 -8.90 13.84
CA GLN A 107 -9.67 -9.05 15.29
C GLN A 107 -10.93 -9.74 15.85
N ARG A 108 -12.12 -9.46 15.32
CA ARG A 108 -13.36 -10.17 15.68
C ARG A 108 -13.28 -11.65 15.34
N LEU A 109 -12.80 -12.00 14.14
CA LEU A 109 -12.58 -13.41 13.74
C LEU A 109 -11.53 -14.11 14.60
N TRP A 110 -10.57 -13.39 15.16
CA TRP A 110 -9.61 -13.98 16.11
C TRP A 110 -10.26 -14.31 17.44
N ARG A 111 -11.24 -13.52 17.88
CA ARG A 111 -11.98 -13.74 19.12
C ARG A 111 -13.05 -14.83 19.01
N SER A 112 -13.54 -15.13 17.80
CA SER A 112 -14.58 -16.15 17.58
C SER A 112 -14.11 -17.60 17.73
N LYS A 113 -12.84 -17.84 18.12
CA LYS A 113 -12.23 -19.18 18.27
C LYS A 113 -12.32 -20.06 17.00
N MET A 114 -12.41 -19.44 15.84
CA MET A 114 -12.41 -20.10 14.54
C MET A 114 -10.99 -20.49 14.11
N GLU A 115 -10.85 -21.68 13.52
CA GLU A 115 -9.60 -22.14 12.91
C GLU A 115 -9.30 -21.42 11.59
N TRP A 116 -8.05 -21.47 11.13
CA TRP A 116 -7.58 -20.70 9.97
C TRP A 116 -8.32 -21.02 8.66
N ASN A 117 -8.76 -22.27 8.49
CA ASN A 117 -9.39 -22.79 7.27
C ASN A 117 -10.89 -23.06 7.45
N ASP A 118 -11.46 -22.69 8.59
CA ASP A 118 -12.90 -22.81 8.80
C ASP A 118 -13.62 -21.78 7.93
N LEU A 119 -14.81 -22.18 7.48
CA LEU A 119 -15.71 -21.31 6.76
C LEU A 119 -16.22 -20.17 7.67
N LEU A 120 -16.29 -18.96 7.13
CA LEU A 120 -16.92 -17.82 7.79
C LEU A 120 -18.42 -18.13 8.01
N PRO A 121 -18.98 -17.88 9.21
CA PRO A 121 -20.40 -17.94 9.42
C PRO A 121 -21.10 -16.91 8.54
N ALA A 122 -22.38 -17.17 8.26
CA ALA A 122 -23.13 -16.43 7.25
C ALA A 122 -23.16 -14.91 7.50
N GLU A 123 -23.14 -14.48 8.76
CA GLU A 123 -23.15 -13.06 9.12
C GLU A 123 -21.82 -12.39 8.78
N GLU A 124 -20.69 -12.96 9.24
CA GLU A 124 -19.34 -12.47 8.96
C GLU A 124 -19.02 -12.52 7.48
N TYR A 125 -19.42 -13.59 6.78
CA TYR A 125 -19.28 -13.69 5.33
C TYR A 125 -19.99 -12.52 4.63
N ARG A 126 -21.25 -12.25 4.99
CA ARG A 126 -22.05 -11.17 4.39
C ARG A 126 -21.44 -9.80 4.67
N GLU A 127 -21.04 -9.55 5.91
CA GLU A 127 -20.38 -8.29 6.29
C GLU A 127 -19.07 -8.08 5.51
N TRP A 128 -18.24 -9.12 5.43
CA TRP A 128 -16.97 -9.05 4.71
C TRP A 128 -17.17 -8.89 3.20
N HIS A 129 -18.11 -9.61 2.61
CA HIS A 129 -18.45 -9.47 1.20
C HIS A 129 -18.94 -8.05 0.88
N GLN A 130 -19.80 -7.47 1.72
CA GLN A 130 -20.21 -6.07 1.58
C GLN A 130 -19.04 -5.09 1.69
N PHE A 131 -18.11 -5.34 2.62
CA PHE A 131 -16.89 -4.56 2.73
C PHE A 131 -16.09 -4.61 1.41
N LEU A 132 -15.82 -5.79 0.84
CA LEU A 132 -15.11 -5.91 -0.44
C LEU A 132 -15.81 -5.17 -1.59
N VAL A 133 -17.12 -5.35 -1.73
CA VAL A 133 -17.89 -4.64 -2.76
C VAL A 133 -17.77 -3.13 -2.56
N SER A 134 -17.79 -2.66 -1.31
CA SER A 134 -17.59 -1.24 -1.02
C SER A 134 -16.16 -0.76 -1.33
N LEU A 135 -15.15 -1.64 -1.30
CA LEU A 135 -13.76 -1.30 -1.63
C LEU A 135 -13.62 -0.90 -3.09
N GLU A 136 -14.43 -1.43 -4.02
CA GLU A 136 -14.36 -1.04 -5.43
C GLU A 136 -14.61 0.46 -5.62
N ASN A 137 -15.39 1.09 -4.71
CA ASN A 137 -15.62 2.53 -4.73
C ASN A 137 -14.37 3.35 -4.42
N ILE A 138 -13.33 2.77 -3.81
CA ILE A 138 -12.06 3.46 -3.51
C ILE A 138 -11.37 3.88 -4.80
N ASN A 139 -11.53 3.11 -5.88
CA ASN A 139 -10.94 3.46 -7.17
C ASN A 139 -11.45 4.79 -7.73
N ASN A 140 -12.57 5.30 -7.19
CA ASN A 140 -13.18 6.57 -7.59
C ASN A 140 -12.85 7.72 -6.61
N ILE A 141 -12.03 7.49 -5.57
CA ILE A 141 -11.65 8.53 -4.61
C ILE A 141 -10.51 9.35 -5.19
N GLU A 142 -10.78 10.63 -5.47
CA GLU A 142 -9.75 11.61 -5.80
C GLU A 142 -9.40 12.44 -4.56
N VAL A 143 -8.14 12.38 -4.12
CA VAL A 143 -7.64 13.22 -3.04
C VAL A 143 -6.79 14.35 -3.64
N PRO A 144 -7.23 15.62 -3.56
CA PRO A 144 -6.43 16.73 -4.05
C PRO A 144 -5.15 16.85 -3.24
N ARG A 145 -4.01 16.61 -3.90
CA ARG A 145 -2.71 16.61 -3.26
C ARG A 145 -2.11 18.02 -3.29
N HIS A 146 -2.24 18.77 -2.21
CA HIS A 146 -1.56 20.07 -2.03
C HIS A 146 -0.24 19.84 -1.29
N ILE A 147 0.88 19.77 -2.04
CA ILE A 147 2.19 19.49 -1.43
C ILE A 147 2.97 20.77 -1.14
N LEU A 148 2.86 21.82 -1.96
CA LEU A 148 3.73 22.99 -1.84
C LEU A 148 3.04 24.28 -2.32
N VAL A 149 3.14 25.34 -1.52
CA VAL A 149 2.97 26.74 -1.96
C VAL A 149 4.33 27.23 -2.45
N ALA A 150 4.38 28.07 -3.49
CA ALA A 150 5.64 28.64 -3.95
C ALA A 150 6.21 29.59 -2.86
N PHE A 151 7.45 29.35 -2.46
CA PHE A 151 8.22 30.15 -1.48
C PHE A 151 7.59 30.23 -0.08
N PRO A 152 7.45 29.09 0.64
CA PRO A 152 6.95 29.13 2.00
C PRO A 152 8.00 29.72 2.95
N GLU A 153 7.54 30.51 3.92
CA GLU A 153 8.41 31.07 4.97
C GLU A 153 8.84 29.99 5.97
N ALA A 154 7.97 29.00 6.22
CA ALA A 154 8.24 27.83 7.03
C ALA A 154 7.43 26.62 6.51
N ILE A 155 7.93 25.40 6.76
CA ILE A 155 7.21 24.16 6.48
C ILE A 155 7.19 23.36 7.78
N GLU A 156 5.99 23.00 8.24
CA GLU A 156 5.79 22.22 9.46
C GLU A 156 5.04 20.92 9.16
N ILE A 157 5.50 19.81 9.73
CA ILE A 157 4.81 18.51 9.66
C ILE A 157 4.15 18.28 11.03
N HIS A 158 2.82 18.26 11.05
CA HIS A 158 2.04 18.03 12.26
C HIS A 158 1.54 16.59 12.27
N GLY A 159 2.05 15.78 13.19
CA GLY A 159 1.57 14.41 13.43
C GLY A 159 0.43 14.43 14.45
N PHE A 160 -0.76 14.01 14.02
CA PHE A 160 -1.90 13.79 14.92
C PHE A 160 -2.01 12.29 15.18
N ALA A 161 -2.13 11.91 16.45
CA ALA A 161 -2.39 10.54 16.85
C ALA A 161 -3.63 10.49 17.73
N ASP A 162 -4.58 9.60 17.41
CA ASP A 162 -5.77 9.36 18.22
C ASP A 162 -5.93 7.86 18.48
N VAL A 163 -6.38 7.52 19.69
CA VAL A 163 -6.60 6.15 20.14
C VAL A 163 -8.08 5.99 20.43
N HIS A 164 -8.78 5.23 19.59
CA HIS A 164 -10.17 4.87 19.85
C HIS A 164 -10.27 3.36 20.05
N GLN A 165 -10.55 2.93 21.29
CA GLN A 165 -10.91 1.59 21.85
C GLN A 165 -10.31 0.30 21.23
N SER A 166 -10.10 0.21 19.93
CA SER A 166 -9.58 -0.92 19.16
C SER A 166 -8.48 -0.54 18.15
N VAL A 167 -8.21 0.76 17.91
CA VAL A 167 -7.30 1.23 16.84
C VAL A 167 -6.54 2.50 17.27
N LEU A 168 -5.23 2.55 16.95
CA LEU A 168 -4.43 3.77 16.93
C LEU A 168 -4.41 4.33 15.50
N TRP A 169 -4.78 5.59 15.37
CA TRP A 169 -4.77 6.35 14.13
C TRP A 169 -3.63 7.34 14.16
N CYS A 170 -2.85 7.43 13.09
CA CYS A 170 -1.88 8.49 12.92
C CYS A 170 -2.09 9.14 11.54
N SER A 171 -2.22 10.46 11.51
CA SER A 171 -2.31 11.23 10.28
C SER A 171 -1.30 12.37 10.33
N SER A 172 -0.59 12.61 9.23
CA SER A 172 0.34 13.72 9.12
C SER A 172 -0.28 14.82 8.26
N LEU A 173 -0.31 16.06 8.77
CA LEU A 173 -0.69 17.24 8.03
C LEU A 173 0.56 18.05 7.73
N LEU A 174 0.75 18.40 6.46
CA LEU A 174 1.74 19.40 6.07
C LEU A 174 1.10 20.78 6.18
N LYS A 175 1.64 21.63 7.05
CA LYS A 175 1.26 23.04 7.16
C LYS A 175 2.36 23.89 6.53
N ILE A 176 1.95 24.79 5.64
CA ILE A 176 2.80 25.67 4.84
C ILE A 176 2.50 27.12 5.25
#